data_AF-A0A966EPB9-F1
#
_entry.id   AF-A0A966EPB9-F1
#
_cell.length_a   1.000
_cell.length_b   1.000
_cell.length_c   1.000
_cell.angle_alpha   90.00
_cell.angle_beta   90.00
_cell.angle_gamma   90.00
#
_symmetry.space_group_name_H-M   'P 1'
#
loop_
_entity.id
_entity.type
_entity.pdbx_description
1 polymer ?
#
loop_
_entity_poly.entity_id
_entity_poly.type
_entity_poly.pdbx_seq_one_letter_code
_entity_poly.pdbx_strand_id
1 'polypeptide(L)'
;MNLTPNEVLIIGFVALVALGPRQMPDAVRRAARGLAKLKQFSRSLKSELDEAVNNSIVTSAHDEFLAESFKEKSLEEMANNEGEDKDPS
;
A
#
# COMPACT_ATOMS: atom_id res chain seq x y z
N MET A 1 13.18 18.41 -19.82
CA MET A 1 12.78 19.84 -19.79
C MET A 1 12.65 20.24 -18.34
N ASN A 2 13.45 21.21 -17.89
CA ASN A 2 13.46 21.64 -16.49
C ASN A 2 12.40 22.72 -16.30
N LEU A 3 11.28 22.39 -15.67
CA LEU A 3 10.27 23.38 -15.26
C LEU A 3 10.88 24.26 -14.18
N THR A 4 11.42 25.40 -14.59
CA THR A 4 11.88 26.40 -13.64
C THR A 4 10.65 27.04 -12.98
N PRO A 5 10.76 27.53 -11.73
CA PRO A 5 9.66 28.25 -11.08
C PRO A 5 9.10 29.40 -11.94
N ASN A 6 9.94 30.01 -12.77
CA ASN A 6 9.54 31.05 -13.73
C ASN A 6 8.58 30.52 -14.82
N GLU A 7 8.86 29.35 -15.40
CA GLU A 7 7.98 28.76 -16.43
C GLU A 7 6.61 28.38 -15.85
N VAL A 8 6.58 27.84 -14.63
CA VAL A 8 5.32 27.55 -13.93
C VAL A 8 4.51 28.81 -13.68
N LEU A 9 5.17 29.92 -13.31
CA LEU A 9 4.52 31.22 -13.14
C LEU A 9 3.95 31.76 -14.46
N ILE A 10 4.69 31.65 -15.57
CA ILE A 10 4.23 32.10 -16.88
C ILE A 10 3.01 31.29 -17.34
N ILE A 11 3.06 29.95 -17.24
CA ILE A 11 1.94 29.09 -17.60
C ILE A 11 0.73 29.39 -16.72
N GLY A 12 0.94 29.57 -15.41
CA GLY A 12 -0.11 29.98 -14.49
C GLY A 12 -0.72 31.33 -14.87
N PHE A 13 0.11 32.31 -15.21
CA PHE A 13 -0.34 33.63 -15.64
C PHE A 13 -1.16 33.57 -16.94
N VAL A 14 -0.66 32.86 -17.97
CA VAL A 14 -1.38 32.66 -19.23
C VAL A 14 -2.71 31.94 -19.00
N ALA A 15 -2.73 30.90 -18.16
CA ALA A 15 -3.95 30.19 -17.81
C ALA A 15 -4.96 31.10 -17.09
N LEU A 16 -4.50 31.95 -16.17
CA LEU A 16 -5.35 32.92 -15.47
C LEU A 16 -5.87 34.02 -16.39
N VAL A 17 -5.09 34.46 -17.39
CA VAL A 17 -5.55 35.46 -18.37
C VAL A 17 -6.54 34.85 -19.36
N ALA A 18 -6.26 33.66 -19.88
CA ALA A 18 -7.10 32.99 -20.87
C ALA A 18 -8.43 32.49 -20.28
N LEU A 19 -8.38 31.87 -19.09
CA LEU A 19 -9.57 31.33 -18.42
C LEU A 19 -10.19 32.32 -17.44
N GLY A 20 -9.47 33.37 -17.02
CA GLY A 20 -9.91 34.32 -15.99
C GLY A 20 -9.55 33.86 -14.56
N PRO A 21 -9.03 34.77 -13.71
CA PRO A 21 -8.46 34.41 -12.40
C PRO A 21 -9.48 33.91 -11.39
N ARG A 22 -10.76 34.24 -11.57
CA ARG A 22 -11.84 33.74 -10.72
C ARG A 22 -12.38 32.38 -11.16
N GLN A 23 -12.22 32.03 -12.43
CA GLN A 23 -12.83 30.85 -13.04
C GLN A 23 -11.92 29.61 -12.92
N MET A 24 -10.61 29.82 -12.98
CA MET A 24 -9.59 28.77 -12.80
C MET A 24 -9.70 28.02 -11.45
N PRO A 25 -9.75 28.69 -10.28
CA PRO A 25 -9.89 27.98 -9.01
C PRO A 25 -11.23 27.27 -8.89
N ASP A 26 -12.31 27.80 -9.47
CA ASP A 26 -13.61 27.15 -9.45
C ASP A 26 -13.67 25.92 -10.35
N ALA A 27 -13.00 25.95 -11.52
CA ALA A 27 -12.83 24.79 -12.38
C ALA A 27 -12.01 23.69 -11.69
N VAL A 28 -10.88 24.05 -11.07
CA VAL A 28 -10.06 23.11 -10.29
C VAL A 28 -10.86 22.53 -9.14
N ARG A 29 -11.64 23.33 -8.39
CA ARG A 29 -12.51 22.84 -7.31
C ARG A 29 -13.57 21.86 -7.82
N ARG A 30 -14.19 22.13 -8.97
CA ARG A 30 -15.18 21.23 -9.59
C ARG A 30 -14.54 19.90 -10.00
N ALA A 31 -13.39 19.96 -10.67
CA ALA A 31 -12.62 18.77 -11.05
C ALA A 31 -12.15 17.97 -9.83
N ALA A 32 -11.62 18.65 -8.81
CA ALA A 32 -11.17 18.05 -7.57
C ALA A 32 -12.31 17.38 -6.80
N ARG A 33 -13.51 17.96 -6.77
CA ARG A 33 -14.71 17.32 -6.19
C ARG A 33 -15.10 16.05 -6.95
N GLY A 34 -14.99 16.03 -8.28
CA GLY A 34 -15.24 14.83 -9.09
C GLY A 34 -14.22 13.72 -8.81
N LEU A 35 -12.93 14.08 -8.79
CA LEU A 35 -11.85 13.17 -8.43
C LEU A 35 -11.96 12.67 -6.98
N ALA A 36 -12.38 13.52 -6.04
CA ALA A 36 -12.56 13.15 -4.65
C ALA A 36 -13.68 12.10 -4.50
N LYS A 37 -14.79 12.27 -5.22
CA LYS A 37 -15.86 11.26 -5.27
C LYS A 37 -15.34 9.95 -5.85
N LEU A 38 -14.64 9.99 -6.99
CA LEU A 38 -14.05 8.79 -7.59
C LEU A 38 -13.07 8.08 -6.65
N LYS A 39 -12.24 8.85 -5.93
CA LYS A 39 -11.34 8.32 -4.90
C LYS A 39 -12.09 7.69 -3.74
N GLN A 40 -13.23 8.26 -3.33
CA GLN A 40 -14.09 7.69 -2.30
C GLN A 40 -14.71 6.37 -2.76
N PHE A 41 -15.24 6.30 -3.99
CA PHE A 41 -15.74 5.05 -4.57
C PHE A 41 -14.64 4.00 -4.67
N SER A 42 -13.45 4.37 -5.13
CA SER A 42 -12.29 3.48 -5.17
C SER A 42 -11.86 3.02 -3.78
N ARG A 43 -12.00 3.85 -2.73
CA ARG A 43 -11.74 3.46 -1.34
C ARG A 43 -12.80 2.51 -0.79
N SER A 44 -14.07 2.68 -1.13
CA SER A 44 -15.14 1.73 -0.75
C SER A 44 -14.92 0.38 -1.43
N LEU A 45 -14.65 0.38 -2.75
CA LEU A 45 -14.30 -0.84 -3.48
C LEU A 45 -13.02 -1.49 -2.93
N LYS A 46 -12.01 -0.68 -2.62
CA LYS A 46 -10.80 -1.18 -1.95
C LYS A 46 -11.14 -1.74 -0.59
N SER A 47 -11.98 -1.12 0.23
CA SER A 47 -12.32 -1.65 1.57
C SER A 47 -12.98 -3.02 1.48
N GLU A 48 -13.89 -3.21 0.54
CA GLU A 48 -14.55 -4.50 0.30
C GLU A 48 -13.58 -5.53 -0.30
N LEU A 49 -12.72 -5.12 -1.25
CA LEU A 49 -11.67 -5.99 -1.78
C LEU A 49 -10.63 -6.32 -0.72
N ASP A 50 -10.20 -5.36 0.10
CA ASP A 50 -9.17 -5.50 1.13
C ASP A 50 -9.69 -6.42 2.22
N GLU A 51 -10.98 -6.40 2.56
CA GLU A 51 -11.58 -7.39 3.48
C GLU A 51 -11.55 -8.82 2.89
N ALA A 52 -11.86 -8.98 1.60
CA ALA A 52 -11.77 -10.28 0.92
C ALA A 52 -10.31 -10.73 0.68
N VAL A 53 -9.43 -9.80 0.34
CA VAL A 53 -8.02 -10.05 -0.02
C VAL A 53 -7.17 -10.23 1.24
N ASN A 54 -7.41 -9.49 2.32
CA ASN A 54 -6.73 -9.66 3.59
C ASN A 54 -7.03 -11.06 4.16
N ASN A 55 -8.24 -11.57 4.03
CA ASN A 55 -8.53 -12.97 4.39
C ASN A 55 -7.74 -13.97 3.53
N SER A 56 -7.49 -13.65 2.25
CA SER A 56 -6.68 -14.53 1.39
C SER A 56 -5.16 -14.42 1.65
N ILE A 57 -4.64 -13.22 1.90
CA ILE A 57 -3.21 -12.96 2.07
C ILE A 57 -2.74 -13.29 3.50
N VAL A 58 -3.54 -12.97 4.52
CA VAL A 58 -3.20 -13.27 5.92
C VAL A 58 -3.21 -14.78 6.17
N THR A 59 -4.17 -15.52 5.60
CA THR A 59 -4.20 -16.98 5.72
C THR A 59 -2.99 -17.63 5.05
N SER A 60 -2.64 -17.23 3.82
CA SER A 60 -1.48 -17.82 3.14
C SER A 60 -0.14 -17.48 3.80
N ALA A 61 0.05 -16.25 4.28
CA ALA A 61 1.29 -15.86 4.93
C ALA A 61 1.43 -16.42 6.36
N HIS A 62 0.31 -16.62 7.08
CA HIS A 62 0.33 -17.19 8.42
C HIS A 62 0.54 -18.71 8.40
N ASP A 63 -0.08 -19.43 7.45
CA ASP A 63 0.11 -20.86 7.30
C ASP A 63 1.56 -21.22 6.92
N GLU A 64 2.20 -20.42 6.05
CA GLU A 64 3.59 -20.62 5.65
C GLU A 64 4.56 -20.34 6.82
N PHE A 65 4.32 -19.26 7.59
CA PHE A 65 5.14 -18.93 8.77
C PHE A 65 4.98 -19.94 9.91
N LEU A 66 3.77 -20.45 10.15
CA LEU A 66 3.52 -21.51 11.12
C LEU A 66 4.20 -22.82 10.69
N ALA A 67 4.07 -23.21 9.42
CA ALA A 67 4.71 -24.41 8.90
C ALA A 67 6.24 -24.36 9.04
N GLU A 68 6.85 -23.20 8.81
CA GLU A 68 8.29 -23.00 8.99
C GLU A 68 8.70 -23.03 10.47
N SER A 69 7.94 -22.38 11.35
CA SER A 69 8.18 -22.36 12.80
C SER A 69 8.05 -23.75 13.46
N PHE A 70 7.05 -24.54 13.03
CA PHE A 70 6.88 -25.92 13.51
C PHE A 70 8.01 -26.84 13.02
N LYS A 71 8.44 -26.65 11.77
CA LYS A 71 9.56 -27.40 11.20
C LYS A 71 10.86 -27.10 11.94
N GLU A 72 11.16 -25.83 12.21
CA GLU A 72 12.35 -25.41 12.95
C GLU A 72 12.36 -25.99 14.37
N LYS A 73 11.24 -25.89 15.12
CA LYS A 73 11.13 -26.51 16.45
C LYS A 73 11.27 -28.02 16.42
N SER A 74 10.68 -28.71 15.45
CA SER A 74 10.79 -30.17 15.35
C SER A 74 12.21 -30.64 15.04
N LEU A 75 12.96 -29.86 14.25
CA LEU A 75 14.36 -30.13 13.93
C LEU A 75 15.26 -29.85 15.15
N GLU A 76 14.96 -28.81 15.91
CA GLU A 76 15.66 -28.47 17.15
C GLU A 76 15.38 -29.51 18.26
N GLU A 77 14.14 -29.99 18.38
CA GLU A 77 13.74 -31.03 19.34
C GLU A 77 14.31 -32.41 18.99
N MET A 78 14.44 -32.72 17.69
CA MET A 78 15.15 -33.92 17.21
C MET A 78 16.65 -33.83 17.48
N ALA A 79 17.28 -32.69 17.15
CA ALA A 79 18.71 -32.47 17.37
C ALA A 79 19.10 -32.49 18.86
N ASN A 80 18.22 -32.03 19.74
CA ASN A 80 18.48 -31.99 21.18
C ASN A 80 18.25 -33.35 21.87
N ASN A 81 17.33 -34.19 21.36
CA ASN A 81 17.12 -35.56 21.88
C ASN A 81 18.20 -36.55 21.45
N GLU A 82 18.86 -36.35 20.30
CA GLU A 82 19.95 -37.22 19.85
C GLU A 82 21.28 -37.03 20.63
N GLY A 83 21.36 -35.99 21.47
CA GLY A 83 22.54 -35.69 22.30
C GLY A 83 22.55 -36.33 23.69
N GLU A 84 21.43 -36.89 24.17
CA GLU A 84 21.29 -37.32 25.56
C GLU A 84 21.47 -38.83 25.80
N ASP A 85 21.70 -39.63 24.75
CA ASP A 85 21.78 -41.10 24.85
C ASP A 85 23.14 -41.70 24.45
N LYS A 86 24.23 -40.95 24.67
CA LYS A 86 25.60 -41.49 24.62
C LYS A 86 26.35 -41.23 25.93
N ASP A 87 26.12 -42.15 26.87
CA ASP A 87 27.03 -42.71 27.92
C ASP A 87 27.86 -41.71 28.74
N PRO A 88 27.83 -41.75 30.09
CA PRO A 88 28.70 -42.74 30.75
C PRO A 88 28.15 -43.29 32.09
N SER A 89 28.34 -44.59 32.33
CA SER A 89 29.11 -45.17 33.47
C SER A 89 28.67 -46.58 33.82
#